data_AF-A0A6P1TML0-F1
#
_entry.id   AF-A0A6P1TML0-F1
#
_cell.length_a   1.000
_cell.length_b   1.000
_cell.length_c   1.000
_cell.angle_alpha   90.00
_cell.angle_beta   90.00
_cell.angle_gamma   90.00
#
_symmetry.space_group_name_H-M   'P 1'
#
loop_
_entity.id
_entity.type
_entity.pdbx_description
1 polymer ?
#
loop_
_entity_poly.entity_id
_entity_poly.type
_entity_poly.pdbx_seq_one_letter_code
_entity_poly.pdbx_strand_id
1 'polypeptide(L)'
;MEPERAEHFTKGIDKECKRLAALIEDMLLLASVDAKSWKIKKEILDMDTLLLEVYDLFYPFCKEQGKELKLKVQDDILPKAEGMENGSNRYWLSLLIMR
;
A
#
# COMPACT_ATOMS: atom_id res chain seq x y z
N MET A 1 20.29 -29.57 -15.05
CA MET A 1 19.87 -28.87 -13.82
C MET A 1 18.62 -29.56 -13.32
N GLU A 2 18.50 -29.84 -12.02
CA GLU A 2 17.26 -30.38 -11.47
C GLU A 2 16.13 -29.35 -11.65
N PRO A 3 14.92 -29.78 -12.09
CA PRO A 3 13.81 -28.87 -12.39
C PRO A 3 13.39 -28.02 -11.17
N GLU A 4 13.51 -28.56 -9.95
CA GLU A 4 13.22 -27.84 -8.71
C GLU A 4 14.15 -26.63 -8.48
N ARG A 5 15.43 -26.74 -8.89
CA ARG A 5 16.39 -25.64 -8.78
C ARG A 5 16.07 -24.53 -9.77
N ALA A 6 15.67 -24.88 -10.98
CA ALA A 6 15.26 -23.89 -11.98
C ALA A 6 14.03 -23.09 -11.53
N GLU A 7 13.03 -23.76 -10.93
CA GLU A 7 11.84 -23.10 -10.38
C GLU A 7 12.14 -22.19 -9.19
N HIS A 8 13.06 -22.59 -8.31
CA HIS A 8 13.52 -21.73 -7.22
C HIS A 8 14.17 -20.44 -7.74
N PHE A 9 15.04 -20.53 -8.75
CA PHE A 9 15.68 -19.35 -9.34
C PHE A 9 14.69 -18.44 -10.06
N THR A 10 13.73 -18.98 -10.82
CA THR A 10 12.72 -18.15 -11.50
C THR A 10 11.83 -17.41 -10.51
N LYS A 11 11.41 -18.05 -9.41
CA LYS A 11 10.69 -17.39 -8.31
C LYS A 11 11.51 -16.28 -7.66
N GLY A 12 12.81 -16.52 -7.45
CA GLY A 12 13.73 -15.51 -6.92
C GLY A 12 13.85 -14.30 -7.83
N ILE A 13 14.02 -14.52 -9.14
CA ILE A 13 14.12 -13.45 -10.14
C ILE A 13 12.82 -12.64 -10.20
N ASP A 14 11.65 -13.29 -10.28
CA ASP A 14 10.36 -12.60 -10.32
C ASP A 14 10.14 -11.72 -9.07
N LYS A 15 10.47 -12.25 -7.89
CA LYS A 15 10.40 -11.49 -6.64
C LYS A 15 11.29 -10.24 -6.67
N GLU A 16 12.55 -10.37 -7.11
CA GLU A 16 13.46 -9.23 -7.18
C GLU A 16 13.07 -8.23 -8.28
N CYS A 17 12.58 -8.69 -9.42
CA CYS A 17 12.02 -7.81 -10.45
C CYS A 17 10.85 -6.96 -9.92
N LYS A 18 9.93 -7.56 -9.16
CA LYS A 18 8.82 -6.83 -8.50
C LYS A 18 9.33 -5.82 -7.47
N ARG A 19 10.34 -6.18 -6.68
CA ARG A 19 10.96 -5.27 -5.71
C ARG A 19 11.67 -4.09 -6.40
N LEU A 20 12.38 -4.35 -7.49
CA LEU A 20 13.07 -3.31 -8.28
C LEU A 20 12.06 -2.37 -8.95
N ALA A 21 10.96 -2.90 -9.50
CA ALA A 21 9.91 -2.08 -10.08
C ALA A 21 9.31 -1.12 -9.04
N ALA A 22 8.96 -1.63 -7.85
CA ALA A 22 8.46 -0.80 -6.76
C ALA A 22 9.47 0.28 -6.31
N LEU A 23 10.76 -0.07 -6.23
CA LEU A 23 11.81 0.89 -5.88
C LEU A 23 11.97 2.00 -6.94
N ILE A 24 11.85 1.66 -8.23
CA ILE A 24 11.90 2.64 -9.32
C ILE A 24 10.68 3.57 -9.25
N GLU A 25 9.49 3.03 -8.99
CA GLU A 25 8.28 3.82 -8.77
C GLU A 25 8.45 4.81 -7.60
N ASP A 26 9.00 4.36 -6.47
CA ASP A 26 9.31 5.21 -5.31
C ASP A 26 10.29 6.34 -5.68
N MET A 27 11.34 6.03 -6.45
CA MET A 27 12.32 7.03 -6.89
C MET A 27 11.73 8.05 -7.86
N LEU A 28 10.87 7.62 -8.79
CA LEU A 28 10.18 8.51 -9.74
C LEU A 28 9.20 9.43 -9.02
N LEU A 29 8.45 8.89 -8.04
CA LEU A 29 7.61 9.67 -7.14
C LEU A 29 8.46 10.72 -6.42
N LEU A 30 9.54 10.32 -5.75
CA LEU A 30 10.39 11.25 -5.01
C LEU A 30 10.97 12.36 -5.92
N ALA A 31 11.45 12.00 -7.10
CA ALA A 31 11.99 12.95 -8.08
C ALA A 31 10.94 13.95 -8.58
N SER A 32 9.70 13.50 -8.79
CA SER A 32 8.60 14.38 -9.22
C SER A 32 8.12 15.34 -8.13
N VAL A 33 8.21 14.92 -6.85
CA VAL A 33 7.96 15.78 -5.69
C VAL A 33 9.05 16.85 -5.60
N ASP A 34 10.32 16.47 -5.74
CA ASP A 34 11.47 17.38 -5.73
C ASP A 34 11.41 18.40 -6.88
N ALA A 35 11.03 17.94 -8.08
CA ALA A 35 10.82 18.78 -9.26
C ALA A 35 9.58 19.69 -9.18
N LYS A 36 8.80 19.63 -8.08
CA LYS A 36 7.49 20.30 -7.90
C LYS A 36 6.51 20.05 -9.06
N SER A 37 6.72 18.99 -9.82
CA SER A 37 5.93 18.63 -10.99
C SER A 37 4.78 17.68 -10.65
N TRP A 38 4.85 17.02 -9.48
CA TRP A 38 3.74 16.27 -8.93
C TRP A 38 2.61 17.20 -8.50
N LYS A 39 1.53 17.23 -9.28
CA LYS A 39 0.28 17.88 -8.89
C LYS A 39 -0.55 16.90 -8.08
N ILE A 40 -0.63 17.15 -6.77
CA ILE A 40 -1.54 16.44 -5.89
C ILE A 40 -2.97 16.80 -6.29
N LYS A 41 -3.70 15.88 -6.91
CA LYS A 41 -5.15 16.03 -7.10
C LYS A 41 -5.82 15.68 -5.79
N LYS A 42 -6.24 16.70 -5.05
CA LYS A 42 -6.98 16.53 -3.80
C LYS A 42 -8.42 16.16 -4.12
N GLU A 43 -8.92 15.12 -3.47
CA GLU A 43 -10.30 14.69 -3.54
C GLU A 43 -10.86 14.36 -2.16
N ILE A 44 -12.18 14.39 -2.05
CA ILE A 44 -12.86 13.95 -0.84
C ILE A 44 -12.82 12.43 -0.82
N LEU A 45 -12.20 11.87 0.21
CA LEU A 45 -12.16 10.43 0.43
C LEU A 45 -13.44 9.94 1.13
N ASP A 46 -13.91 8.78 0.68
CA ASP A 46 -14.83 7.95 1.44
C ASP A 46 -14.03 7.20 2.51
N MET A 47 -14.19 7.63 3.77
CA MET A 47 -13.41 7.11 4.89
C MET A 47 -13.77 5.68 5.26
N ASP A 48 -15.00 5.25 5.03
CA ASP A 48 -15.43 3.88 5.29
C ASP A 48 -14.78 2.92 4.30
N THR A 49 -14.77 3.31 3.02
CA THR A 49 -14.09 2.57 1.96
C THR A 49 -12.59 2.44 2.24
N LEU A 50 -11.94 3.56 2.62
CA LEU A 50 -10.52 3.54 2.98
C LEU A 50 -10.23 2.57 4.13
N LEU A 51 -11.01 2.61 5.21
CA LEU A 51 -10.80 1.75 6.37
C LEU A 51 -10.97 0.26 6.04
N LEU A 52 -11.92 -0.08 5.16
CA LEU A 52 -12.10 -1.45 4.68
C LEU A 52 -10.91 -1.91 3.84
N GLU A 53 -10.43 -1.09 2.91
CA GLU A 53 -9.26 -1.43 2.09
C GLU A 53 -8.01 -1.63 2.96
N VAL A 54 -7.82 -0.78 3.98
CA VAL A 54 -6.72 -0.92 4.94
C VAL A 54 -6.87 -2.21 5.73
N TYR A 55 -8.06 -2.53 6.22
CA TYR A 55 -8.30 -3.76 6.95
C TYR A 55 -7.95 -5.00 6.10
N ASP A 56 -8.44 -5.05 4.86
CA ASP A 56 -8.22 -6.16 3.95
C ASP A 56 -6.74 -6.34 3.60
N LEU A 57 -5.98 -5.25 3.50
CA LEU A 57 -4.54 -5.31 3.24
C LEU A 57 -3.76 -5.94 4.41
N PHE A 58 -4.11 -5.61 5.65
CA PHE A 58 -3.37 -6.07 6.84
C PHE A 58 -3.90 -7.37 7.43
N TYR A 59 -5.15 -7.74 7.15
CA TYR A 59 -5.76 -8.95 7.69
C TYR A 59 -4.95 -10.23 7.42
N PRO A 60 -4.46 -10.50 6.19
CA PRO A 60 -3.65 -11.69 5.91
C PRO A 60 -2.36 -11.73 6.75
N PHE A 61 -1.68 -10.58 6.88
CA PHE A 61 -0.45 -10.46 7.65
C PHE A 61 -0.67 -10.71 9.15
N CYS A 62 -1.73 -10.14 9.73
CA CYS A 62 -2.09 -10.38 11.12
C CYS A 62 -2.47 -11.86 11.36
N LYS A 63 -3.25 -12.44 10.44
CA LYS A 63 -3.67 -13.85 10.49
C LYS A 63 -2.49 -14.82 10.43
N GLU A 64 -1.51 -14.59 9.56
CA GLU A 64 -0.28 -15.39 9.47
C GLU A 64 0.51 -15.37 10.78
N GLN A 65 0.46 -14.28 11.54
CA GLN A 65 1.12 -14.12 12.83
C GLN A 65 0.26 -14.60 14.01
N GLY A 66 -0.91 -15.19 13.77
CA GLY A 66 -1.86 -15.60 14.81
C GLY A 66 -2.43 -14.44 15.62
N LYS A 67 -2.38 -13.22 15.07
CA LYS A 67 -2.88 -12.00 15.72
C LYS A 67 -4.26 -11.64 15.18
N GLU A 68 -5.10 -11.11 16.06
CA GLU A 68 -6.43 -10.63 15.72
C GLU A 68 -6.37 -9.16 15.28
N LEU A 69 -6.91 -8.85 14.10
CA LEU A 69 -7.14 -7.49 13.63
C LEU A 69 -8.64 -7.20 13.69
N LYS A 70 -9.04 -6.13 14.39
CA LYS A 70 -10.44 -5.69 14.50
C LYS A 70 -10.59 -4.31 13.88
N LEU A 71 -11.56 -4.17 12.98
CA LEU A 71 -12.06 -2.87 12.55
C LEU A 71 -13.31 -2.54 13.38
N LYS A 72 -13.26 -1.45 14.14
CA LYS A 72 -14.43 -0.93 14.86
C LYS A 72 -14.98 0.27 14.11
N VAL A 73 -16.08 0.07 13.42
CA VAL A 73 -16.84 1.16 12.79
C VAL A 73 -17.71 1.82 13.87
N GLN A 74 -17.78 3.14 13.84
CA GLN A 74 -18.65 3.92 14.73
C GLN A 74 -20.01 4.11 14.05
N ASP A 75 -21.10 4.25 14.80
CA ASP A 75 -22.43 4.47 14.20
C ASP A 75 -22.58 5.86 13.56
N ASP A 76 -21.69 6.79 13.91
CA ASP A 76 -21.64 8.14 13.36
C ASP A 76 -20.92 8.17 12.00
N ILE A 77 -21.40 9.04 11.10
CA ILE A 77 -20.80 9.27 9.79
C ILE A 77 -19.36 9.77 9.99
N LEU A 78 -18.40 9.06 9.39
CA LEU A 78 -17.01 9.47 9.43
C LEU A 78 -16.82 10.84 8.74
N PRO A 79 -15.95 11.70 9.28
CA PRO A 79 -15.69 12.99 8.68
C PRO A 79 -15.09 12.82 7.29
N LYS A 80 -15.50 13.68 6.35
CA LYS A 80 -14.87 13.77 5.04
C LYS A 80 -13.41 14.19 5.20
N ALA A 81 -12.50 13.43 4.63
CA ALA A 81 -11.08 13.77 4.58
C ALA A 81 -10.68 14.21 3.17
N GLU A 82 -9.82 15.21 3.08
CA GLU A 82 -9.10 15.49 1.84
C GLU A 82 -7.96 14.47 1.68
N GLY A 83 -7.97 13.71 0.59
CA GLY A 83 -6.90 12.80 0.21
C GLY A 83 -6.46 13.02 -1.23
N MET A 84 -5.52 12.22 -1.70
CA MET A 84 -5.03 12.24 -3.08
C MET A 84 -5.61 11.05 -3.83
N GLU A 85 -6.25 11.26 -4.98
CA GLU A 85 -6.97 10.21 -5.74
C GLU A 85 -6.05 9.12 -6.35
N ASN A 86 -4.72 9.26 -6.24
CA ASN A 86 -3.81 8.36 -6.95
C ASN A 86 -3.38 7.15 -6.10
N GLY A 87 -4.25 6.14 -6.06
CA GLY A 87 -3.94 4.76 -6.48
C GLY A 87 -2.84 3.93 -5.78
N SER A 88 -2.15 4.41 -4.76
CA SER A 88 -1.26 3.57 -3.96
C SER A 88 -1.59 3.71 -2.49
N ASN A 89 -2.53 2.85 -2.05
CA ASN A 89 -2.87 2.61 -0.63
C ASN A 89 -1.59 2.40 0.23
N ARG A 90 -0.49 1.96 -0.40
CA ARG A 90 0.87 1.82 0.16
C ARG A 90 1.43 3.09 0.83
N TYR A 91 1.22 4.29 0.25
CA TYR A 91 1.81 5.53 0.81
C TYR A 91 0.96 6.16 1.90
N TRP A 92 -0.35 5.93 1.89
CA TRP A 92 -1.25 6.39 2.97
C TRP A 92 -0.98 5.66 4.28
N LEU A 93 -0.72 4.36 4.17
CA LEU A 93 -0.48 3.48 5.32
C LEU A 93 0.85 3.74 6.02
N SER A 94 1.90 4.05 5.27
CA SER A 94 3.19 4.42 5.88
C SER A 94 3.10 5.72 6.69
N LEU A 95 2.29 6.69 6.22
CA LEU A 95 2.02 7.93 6.95
C LEU A 95 1.12 7.74 8.17
N LEU A 96 0.17 6.79 8.13
CA LEU A 96 -0.72 6.50 9.26
C LEU A 96 -0.03 5.71 10.38
N ILE A 97 0.96 4.86 10.04
CA ILE A 97 1.69 4.01 11.00
C ILE A 97 2.86 4.76 11.69
N MET A 98 3.38 5.84 11.11
CA MET A 98 4.47 6.63 11.70
C MET A 98 4.01 7.77 12.64
N ARG A 99 2.76 7.76 13.09
CA ARG A 99 2.20 8.81 13.96
C ARG A 99 1.71 8.28 15.30
#